data_AF-A0A7T1I0N0-F1
#
_entry.id   AF-A0A7T1I0N0-F1
#
_cell.length_a   1.000
_cell.length_b   1.000
_cell.length_c   1.000
_cell.angle_alpha   90.00
_cell.angle_beta   90.00
_cell.angle_gamma   90.00
#
_symmetry.space_group_name_H-M   'P 1'
#
loop_
_entity.id
_entity.type
_entity.pdbx_description
1 polymer ?
#
loop_
_entity_poly.entity_id
_entity_poly.type
_entity_poly.pdbx_seq_one_letter_code
_entity_poly.pdbx_strand_id
1 'polypeptide(L)'
;MSQPLLALSSGELQRLAACLRSQPATPGEAALSQHQIASDRPELRHALLAWLDQWSQRGGNNSSLELTVALLLEQRRGQGSGQAELVWSGPQGGAGDITRDQAVLIREMVERCQQRLLITTFNLWRGGFIAELLDRVQQRLVSNPELEARMVVNIPRPRGSTVLADQLRQAFVHDTWRHLWDPDRPRPRGYFDPRALDLARERPSVFHVKCCVADDELLVTSANLSDSAQLDNCELGIHFPPGQSLPGNSRADAVWQHFDRLIQRQPPALVPIEQPLPEIG
;
A
#
# COMPACT_ATOMS: atom_id res chain seq x y z
N MET A 1 -9.18 13.86 -23.84
CA MET A 1 -10.56 14.09 -23.36
C MET A 1 -11.03 12.81 -22.68
N SER A 2 -11.59 12.88 -21.47
CA SER A 2 -12.15 11.68 -20.81
C SER A 2 -13.40 11.22 -21.58
N GLN A 3 -13.54 9.91 -21.79
CA GLN A 3 -14.74 9.34 -22.42
C GLN A 3 -16.01 9.79 -21.67
N PRO A 4 -17.08 10.24 -22.35
CA PRO A 4 -18.25 10.85 -21.69
C PRO A 4 -18.96 9.89 -20.72
N LEU A 5 -18.99 8.60 -21.04
CA LEU A 5 -19.51 7.56 -20.15
C LEU A 5 -18.73 7.49 -18.82
N LEU A 6 -17.40 7.67 -18.86
CA LEU A 6 -16.55 7.65 -17.66
C LEU A 6 -16.65 8.92 -16.83
N ALA A 7 -17.17 10.02 -17.38
CA ALA A 7 -17.34 11.29 -16.68
C ALA A 7 -18.69 11.40 -15.92
N LEU A 8 -19.59 10.44 -16.09
CA LEU A 8 -20.80 10.32 -15.28
C LEU A 8 -20.45 9.95 -13.84
N SER A 9 -21.22 10.43 -12.86
CA SER A 9 -21.14 9.97 -11.46
C SER A 9 -21.71 8.55 -11.32
N SER A 10 -21.45 7.89 -10.19
CA SER A 10 -22.01 6.54 -9.92
C SER A 10 -23.54 6.55 -9.88
N GLY A 11 -24.15 7.62 -9.35
CA GLY A 11 -25.61 7.78 -9.37
C GLY A 11 -26.17 7.95 -10.79
N GLU A 12 -25.48 8.70 -11.65
CA GLU A 12 -25.88 8.85 -13.04
C GLU A 12 -25.69 7.57 -13.86
N LEU A 13 -24.63 6.81 -13.61
CA LEU A 13 -24.42 5.50 -14.22
C LEU A 13 -25.53 4.50 -13.80
N GLN A 14 -25.95 4.52 -12.54
CA GLN A 14 -27.09 3.70 -12.08
C GLN A 14 -28.40 4.09 -12.78
N ARG A 15 -28.66 5.40 -12.94
CA ARG A 15 -29.82 5.89 -13.68
C ARG A 15 -29.74 5.56 -15.17
N LEU A 16 -28.56 5.64 -15.77
CA LEU A 16 -28.33 5.22 -17.16
C LEU A 16 -28.60 3.72 -17.34
N ALA A 17 -28.09 2.86 -16.44
CA ALA A 17 -28.38 1.43 -16.47
C ALA A 17 -29.89 1.14 -16.34
N ALA A 18 -30.59 1.87 -15.46
CA ALA A 18 -32.04 1.75 -15.34
C ALA A 18 -32.78 2.20 -16.62
N CYS A 19 -32.32 3.27 -17.25
CA CYS A 19 -32.87 3.77 -18.53
C CYS A 19 -32.65 2.78 -19.68
N LEU A 20 -31.47 2.15 -19.75
CA LEU A 20 -31.15 1.13 -20.76
C LEU A 20 -32.02 -0.12 -20.60
N ARG A 21 -32.38 -0.51 -19.37
CA ARG A 21 -33.31 -1.62 -19.11
C ARG A 21 -34.76 -1.30 -19.49
N SER A 22 -35.17 -0.04 -19.39
CA SER A 22 -36.57 0.35 -19.59
C SER A 22 -36.94 0.64 -21.04
N GLN A 23 -35.97 0.71 -21.95
CA GLN A 23 -36.20 1.08 -23.35
C GLN A 23 -35.48 0.15 -24.33
N PRO A 24 -36.12 -0.23 -25.45
CA PRO A 24 -35.52 -1.10 -26.47
C PRO A 24 -34.50 -0.37 -27.36
N ALA A 25 -34.58 0.96 -27.44
CA ALA A 25 -33.69 1.80 -28.24
C ALA A 25 -32.68 2.55 -27.36
N THR A 26 -31.57 2.95 -27.95
CA THR A 26 -30.54 3.73 -27.25
C THR A 26 -31.14 5.05 -26.71
N PRO A 27 -30.87 5.42 -25.44
CA PRO A 27 -31.46 6.60 -24.82
C PRO A 27 -31.17 7.89 -25.58
N GLY A 28 -32.23 8.59 -26.00
CA GLY A 28 -32.15 9.92 -26.60
C GLY A 28 -32.17 11.04 -25.56
N GLU A 29 -32.17 12.28 -26.03
CA GLU A 29 -32.11 13.48 -25.17
C GLU A 29 -33.26 13.54 -24.14
N ALA A 30 -34.49 13.23 -24.57
CA ALA A 30 -35.65 13.19 -23.68
C ALA A 30 -35.49 12.19 -22.54
N ALA A 31 -34.92 11.01 -22.83
CA ALA A 31 -34.68 9.96 -21.83
C ALA A 31 -33.61 10.40 -20.81
N LEU A 32 -32.51 11.01 -21.29
CA LEU A 32 -31.47 11.55 -20.39
C LEU A 32 -31.99 12.70 -19.52
N SER A 33 -32.89 13.54 -20.03
CA SER A 33 -33.54 14.59 -19.25
C SER A 33 -34.49 14.03 -18.20
N GLN A 34 -35.33 13.07 -18.57
CA GLN A 34 -36.27 12.42 -17.65
C GLN A 34 -35.56 11.72 -16.49
N HIS A 35 -34.44 11.03 -16.77
CA HIS A 35 -33.65 10.33 -15.77
C HIS A 35 -32.57 11.19 -15.10
N GLN A 36 -32.56 12.50 -15.35
CA GLN A 36 -31.61 13.45 -14.77
C GLN A 36 -30.13 13.01 -14.92
N ILE A 37 -29.75 12.60 -16.13
CA ILE A 37 -28.38 12.16 -16.47
C ILE A 37 -27.65 13.34 -17.10
N ALA A 38 -26.57 13.84 -16.48
CA ALA A 38 -25.86 15.06 -16.90
C ALA A 38 -26.79 16.28 -17.04
N SER A 39 -27.73 16.46 -16.10
CA SER A 39 -28.67 17.60 -16.06
C SER A 39 -27.98 18.96 -16.04
N ASP A 40 -26.99 19.12 -15.17
CA ASP A 40 -26.32 20.40 -14.96
C ASP A 40 -25.02 20.52 -15.78
N ARG A 41 -24.82 19.65 -16.78
CA ARG A 41 -23.58 19.55 -17.57
C ARG A 41 -23.90 19.40 -19.06
N PRO A 42 -24.27 20.50 -19.76
CA PRO A 42 -24.76 20.46 -21.13
C PRO A 42 -23.70 19.95 -22.12
N GLU A 43 -22.42 20.29 -21.95
CA GLU A 43 -21.35 19.81 -22.84
C GLU A 43 -21.17 18.30 -22.70
N LEU A 44 -21.21 17.79 -21.46
CA LEU A 44 -21.11 16.35 -21.21
C LEU A 44 -22.31 15.60 -21.76
N ARG A 45 -23.52 16.16 -21.61
CA ARG A 45 -24.75 15.59 -22.17
C ARG A 45 -24.69 15.49 -23.69
N HIS A 46 -24.22 16.53 -24.36
CA HIS A 46 -24.03 16.52 -25.81
C HIS A 46 -23.01 15.45 -26.24
N ALA A 47 -21.87 15.38 -25.55
CA ALA A 47 -20.85 14.35 -25.81
C ALA A 47 -21.37 12.93 -25.54
N LEU A 48 -22.19 12.73 -24.51
CA LEU A 48 -22.80 11.45 -24.19
C LEU A 48 -23.80 11.01 -25.27
N LEU A 49 -24.64 11.93 -25.78
CA LEU A 49 -25.56 11.63 -26.88
C LEU A 49 -24.81 11.24 -28.15
N ALA A 50 -23.76 11.98 -28.51
CA ALA A 50 -22.91 11.65 -29.67
C ALA A 50 -22.25 10.27 -29.52
N TRP A 51 -21.81 9.94 -28.30
CA TRP A 51 -21.22 8.63 -28.01
C TRP A 51 -22.24 7.49 -28.09
N LEU A 52 -23.45 7.70 -27.56
CA LEU A 52 -24.55 6.73 -27.63
C LEU A 52 -25.01 6.49 -29.08
N ASP A 53 -25.06 7.54 -29.90
CA ASP A 53 -25.35 7.43 -31.32
C ASP A 53 -24.26 6.62 -32.05
N GLN A 54 -22.98 6.92 -31.79
CA GLN A 54 -21.87 6.14 -32.35
C GLN A 54 -21.91 4.66 -31.92
N TRP A 55 -22.26 4.37 -30.66
CA TRP A 55 -22.46 3.01 -30.16
C TRP A 55 -23.55 2.27 -30.96
N SER A 56 -24.70 2.93 -31.17
CA SER A 56 -25.81 2.40 -31.95
C SER A 56 -25.44 2.13 -33.41
N GLN A 57 -24.78 3.09 -34.07
CA GLN A 57 -24.33 2.98 -35.46
C GLN A 57 -23.34 1.83 -35.69
N ARG A 58 -22.59 1.43 -34.65
CA ARG A 58 -21.68 0.28 -34.69
C ARG A 58 -22.34 -1.06 -34.35
N GLY A 59 -23.67 -1.09 -34.23
CA GLY A 59 -24.44 -2.30 -33.91
C GLY A 59 -24.48 -2.64 -32.42
N GLY A 60 -24.14 -1.70 -31.54
CA GLY A 60 -24.23 -1.88 -30.10
C GLY A 60 -25.67 -1.99 -29.61
N ASN A 61 -25.92 -2.88 -28.63
CA ASN A 61 -27.24 -3.06 -28.03
C ASN A 61 -27.28 -2.58 -26.56
N ASN A 62 -28.48 -2.22 -26.08
CA ASN A 62 -28.68 -1.70 -24.72
C ASN A 62 -28.27 -2.68 -23.63
N SER A 63 -28.55 -3.98 -23.79
CA SER A 63 -28.22 -5.01 -22.80
C SER A 63 -26.70 -5.14 -22.57
N SER A 64 -25.91 -5.04 -23.64
CA SER A 64 -24.45 -5.11 -23.56
C SER A 64 -23.87 -3.83 -22.93
N LEU A 65 -24.48 -2.68 -23.23
CA LEU A 65 -24.09 -1.42 -22.61
C LEU A 65 -24.46 -1.39 -21.11
N GLU A 66 -25.62 -1.93 -20.74
CA GLU A 66 -26.03 -2.09 -19.35
C GLU A 66 -25.05 -2.97 -18.58
N LEU A 67 -24.65 -4.13 -19.14
CA LEU A 67 -23.64 -5.00 -18.55
C LEU A 67 -22.30 -4.26 -18.38
N THR A 68 -21.88 -3.47 -19.37
CA THR A 68 -20.66 -2.66 -19.28
C THR A 68 -20.77 -1.59 -18.18
N VAL A 69 -21.91 -0.91 -18.07
CA VAL A 69 -22.18 0.08 -17.02
C VAL A 69 -22.20 -0.58 -15.63
N ALA A 70 -22.73 -1.80 -15.51
CA ALA A 70 -22.69 -2.57 -14.27
C ALA A 70 -21.25 -2.90 -13.85
N LEU A 71 -20.40 -3.33 -14.80
CA LEU A 71 -18.97 -3.56 -14.55
C LEU A 71 -18.24 -2.27 -14.14
N LEU A 72 -18.55 -1.12 -14.76
CA LEU A 72 -17.99 0.18 -14.35
C LEU A 72 -18.44 0.58 -12.93
N LEU A 73 -19.69 0.30 -12.56
CA LEU A 73 -20.20 0.55 -11.21
C LEU A 73 -19.55 -0.36 -10.17
N GLU A 74 -19.33 -1.63 -10.49
CA GLU A 74 -18.60 -2.57 -9.64
C GLU A 74 -17.15 -2.13 -9.44
N GLN A 75 -16.48 -1.76 -10.52
CA GLN A 75 -15.12 -1.22 -10.52
C GLN A 75 -15.00 0.04 -9.65
N ARG A 76 -15.99 0.95 -9.71
CA ARG A 76 -16.04 2.14 -8.87
C ARG A 76 -16.38 1.87 -7.41
N ARG A 77 -17.21 0.88 -7.11
CA ARG A 77 -17.46 0.44 -5.73
C ARG A 77 -16.17 -0.08 -5.10
N GLY A 78 -15.36 -0.81 -5.87
CA GLY A 78 -14.02 -1.24 -5.44
C GLY A 78 -13.01 -0.09 -5.29
N GLN A 79 -13.19 1.04 -6.00
CA GLN A 79 -12.33 2.22 -5.84
C GLN A 79 -12.77 3.19 -4.73
N GLY A 80 -14.05 3.20 -4.37
CA GLY A 80 -14.62 4.14 -3.38
C GLY A 80 -14.53 3.67 -1.92
N SER A 81 -14.24 2.39 -1.69
CA SER A 81 -14.01 1.82 -0.36
C SER A 81 -12.50 1.64 -0.14
N GLY A 82 -11.88 2.54 0.63
CA GLY A 82 -10.43 2.61 0.82
C GLY A 82 -9.80 3.90 0.29
N GLN A 83 -10.47 5.05 0.51
CA GLN A 83 -9.83 6.35 0.29
C GLN A 83 -8.55 6.41 1.13
N ALA A 84 -7.48 6.86 0.48
CA ALA A 84 -6.21 7.03 1.13
C ALA A 84 -6.31 8.17 2.16
N GLU A 85 -5.92 7.90 3.40
CA GLU A 85 -5.87 8.88 4.48
C GLU A 85 -4.47 9.48 4.55
N LEU A 86 -4.37 10.79 4.71
CA LEU A 86 -3.09 11.44 5.01
C LEU A 86 -2.79 11.27 6.50
N VAL A 87 -1.55 10.89 6.80
CA VAL A 87 -1.06 10.76 8.16
C VAL A 87 0.23 11.54 8.34
N TRP A 88 0.48 12.02 9.55
CA TRP A 88 1.57 12.96 9.83
C TRP A 88 2.24 12.68 11.17
N SER A 89 3.54 12.98 11.27
CA SER A 89 4.29 13.11 12.53
C SER A 89 4.89 14.51 12.59
N GLY A 90 4.91 15.15 13.76
CA GLY A 90 5.39 16.52 13.95
C GLY A 90 4.31 17.50 14.42
N PRO A 91 4.55 18.82 14.37
CA PRO A 91 3.67 19.83 14.96
C PRO A 91 2.27 19.81 14.34
N GLN A 92 1.25 19.74 15.20
CA GLN A 92 -0.16 19.76 14.81
C GLN A 92 -0.59 21.19 14.40
N GLY A 93 -1.43 21.30 13.37
CA GLY A 93 -1.89 22.56 12.78
C GLY A 93 -2.87 23.36 13.65
N GLY A 94 -3.25 22.85 14.83
CA GLY A 94 -4.18 23.49 15.77
C GLY A 94 -5.50 22.74 15.93
N ALA A 95 -6.48 23.37 16.59
CA ALA A 95 -7.79 22.76 16.83
C ALA A 95 -8.54 22.51 15.50
N GLY A 96 -8.86 21.25 15.21
CA GLY A 96 -9.49 20.82 13.97
C GLY A 96 -8.57 20.12 12.97
N ASP A 97 -7.32 19.85 13.35
CA ASP A 97 -6.42 19.01 12.56
C ASP A 97 -6.96 17.57 12.50
N ILE A 98 -7.24 17.11 11.28
CA ILE A 98 -7.80 15.79 10.98
C ILE A 98 -6.71 14.74 10.66
N THR A 99 -5.43 15.13 10.76
CA THR A 99 -4.31 14.22 10.47
C THR A 99 -4.08 13.22 11.61
N ARG A 100 -3.96 11.95 11.25
CA ARG A 100 -3.73 10.86 12.20
C ARG A 100 -2.24 10.71 12.48
N ASP A 101 -1.92 10.50 13.76
CA ASP A 101 -0.54 10.25 14.22
C ASP A 101 -0.04 8.91 13.68
N GLN A 102 1.12 8.93 13.01
CA GLN A 102 1.70 7.74 12.36
C GLN A 102 2.14 6.67 13.37
N ALA A 103 2.69 7.07 14.51
CA ALA A 103 3.14 6.16 15.54
C ALA A 103 1.94 5.40 16.12
N VAL A 104 0.87 6.14 16.43
CA VAL A 104 -0.40 5.55 16.89
C VAL A 104 -0.97 4.59 15.85
N LEU A 105 -0.99 4.99 14.58
CA LEU A 105 -1.50 4.15 13.49
C LEU A 105 -0.70 2.84 13.35
N ILE A 106 0.63 2.89 13.33
CA ILE A 106 1.47 1.69 13.19
C ILE A 106 1.21 0.72 14.35
N ARG A 107 1.11 1.23 15.59
CA ARG A 107 0.79 0.41 16.76
C ARG A 107 -0.56 -0.29 16.60
N GLU A 108 -1.59 0.45 16.20
CA GLU A 108 -2.92 -0.09 16.00
C GLU A 108 -2.98 -1.14 14.86
N MET A 109 -2.27 -0.90 13.75
CA MET A 109 -2.13 -1.88 12.67
C MET A 109 -1.52 -3.19 13.19
N VAL A 110 -0.45 -3.11 13.99
CA VAL A 110 0.20 -4.30 14.60
C VAL A 110 -0.76 -5.03 15.54
N GLU A 111 -1.52 -4.30 16.35
CA GLU A 111 -2.49 -4.88 17.29
C GLU A 111 -3.63 -5.62 16.58
N ARG A 112 -4.11 -5.09 15.44
CA ARG A 112 -5.20 -5.69 14.67
C ARG A 112 -4.76 -6.84 13.78
N CYS A 113 -3.50 -6.86 13.32
CA CYS A 113 -2.97 -7.81 12.33
C CYS A 113 -3.16 -9.28 12.74
N GLN A 114 -3.68 -10.14 11.86
CA GLN A 114 -4.00 -11.55 12.10
C GLN A 114 -3.23 -12.54 11.22
N GLN A 115 -2.89 -12.18 9.98
CA GLN A 115 -2.37 -13.14 9.00
C GLN A 115 -0.94 -12.82 8.62
N ARG A 116 -0.64 -11.56 8.31
CA ARG A 116 0.67 -11.17 7.79
C ARG A 116 1.05 -9.74 8.16
N LEU A 117 2.29 -9.61 8.63
CA LEU A 117 2.89 -8.34 9.02
C LEU A 117 4.18 -8.13 8.23
N LEU A 118 4.29 -7.03 7.49
CA LEU A 118 5.54 -6.60 6.87
C LEU A 118 5.87 -5.20 7.37
N ILE A 119 7.06 -5.05 7.93
CA ILE A 119 7.60 -3.76 8.34
C ILE A 119 8.87 -3.49 7.55
N THR A 120 8.95 -2.37 6.85
CA THR A 120 10.19 -1.95 6.20
C THR A 120 10.66 -0.63 6.75
N THR A 121 11.96 -0.49 6.95
CA THR A 121 12.55 0.77 7.41
C THR A 121 13.98 0.93 6.90
N PHE A 122 14.43 2.17 6.81
CA PHE A 122 15.82 2.48 6.49
C PHE A 122 16.66 2.53 7.76
N ASN A 123 16.30 3.42 8.69
CA ASN A 123 16.92 3.50 10.00
C ASN A 123 16.02 2.90 11.08
N LEU A 124 16.65 2.36 12.12
CA LEU A 124 16.00 1.56 13.14
C LEU A 124 16.79 1.68 14.43
N TRP A 125 16.13 2.11 15.50
CA TRP A 125 16.73 2.23 16.82
C TRP A 125 15.72 1.82 17.89
N ARG A 126 16.13 0.91 18.79
CA ARG A 126 15.30 0.54 19.94
C ARG A 126 15.48 1.59 21.05
N GLY A 127 14.50 2.46 21.17
CA GLY A 127 14.38 3.47 22.23
C GLY A 127 12.93 3.90 22.35
N GLY A 128 12.57 4.49 23.49
CA GLY A 128 11.28 5.13 23.74
C GLY A 128 10.08 4.42 23.10
N PHE A 129 9.41 5.12 22.20
CA PHE A 129 8.21 4.64 21.52
C PHE A 129 8.47 3.41 20.63
N ILE A 130 9.62 3.38 19.94
CA ILE A 130 9.96 2.23 19.09
C ILE A 130 10.17 0.96 19.91
N ALA A 131 10.71 1.05 21.13
CA ALA A 131 10.83 -0.12 21.99
C ALA A 131 9.46 -0.73 22.33
N GLU A 132 8.47 0.11 22.67
CA GLU A 132 7.09 -0.32 22.94
C GLU A 132 6.43 -0.95 21.70
N LEU A 133 6.65 -0.36 20.52
CA LEU A 133 6.14 -0.89 19.26
C LEU A 133 6.73 -2.29 18.95
N LEU A 134 8.04 -2.46 19.11
CA LEU A 134 8.70 -3.74 18.87
C LEU A 134 8.23 -4.80 19.89
N ASP A 135 8.01 -4.41 21.13
CA ASP A 135 7.44 -5.30 22.16
C ASP A 135 6.01 -5.73 21.80
N ARG A 136 5.21 -4.82 21.22
CA ARG A 136 3.87 -5.13 20.72
C ARG A 136 3.91 -6.13 19.56
N VAL A 137 4.88 -6.00 18.66
CA VAL A 137 5.11 -6.98 17.58
C VAL A 137 5.41 -8.36 18.16
N GLN A 138 6.31 -8.46 19.16
CA GLN A 138 6.62 -9.74 19.80
C GLN A 138 5.41 -10.31 20.55
N GLN A 139 4.67 -9.49 21.28
CA GLN A 139 3.42 -9.91 21.94
C GLN A 139 2.43 -10.47 20.92
N ARG A 140 2.31 -9.83 19.76
CA ARG A 140 1.41 -10.30 18.70
C ARG A 140 1.82 -11.68 18.21
N LEU A 141 3.11 -11.88 17.93
CA LEU A 141 3.66 -13.17 17.53
C LEU A 141 3.52 -14.27 18.59
N VAL A 142 3.60 -13.92 19.88
CA VAL A 142 3.31 -14.86 20.98
C VAL A 142 1.83 -15.27 20.97
N SER A 143 0.93 -14.28 20.85
CA SER A 143 -0.52 -14.53 20.85
C SER A 143 -1.04 -15.23 19.59
N ASN A 144 -0.31 -15.11 18.49
CA ASN A 144 -0.66 -15.68 17.20
C ASN A 144 0.59 -16.27 16.52
N PRO A 145 0.97 -17.51 16.86
CA PRO A 145 2.15 -18.17 16.29
C PRO A 145 2.08 -18.42 14.78
N GLU A 146 0.89 -18.35 14.17
CA GLU A 146 0.69 -18.52 12.72
C GLU A 146 0.89 -17.21 11.95
N LEU A 147 0.99 -16.06 12.64
CA LEU A 147 1.22 -14.76 12.02
C LEU A 147 2.55 -14.74 11.26
N GLU A 148 2.47 -14.50 9.95
CA GLU A 148 3.66 -14.36 9.13
C GLU A 148 4.24 -12.94 9.25
N ALA A 149 5.23 -12.75 10.13
CA ALA A 149 5.91 -11.47 10.28
C ALA A 149 7.26 -11.41 9.56
N ARG A 150 7.46 -10.35 8.78
CA ARG A 150 8.68 -10.05 8.03
C ARG A 150 9.14 -8.63 8.34
N MET A 151 10.46 -8.43 8.41
CA MET A 151 11.04 -7.09 8.50
C MET A 151 12.13 -6.94 7.44
N VAL A 152 12.11 -5.83 6.70
CA VAL A 152 13.16 -5.50 5.71
C VAL A 152 13.88 -4.24 6.16
N VAL A 153 15.20 -4.36 6.36
CA VAL A 153 16.04 -3.29 6.90
C VAL A 153 17.20 -2.99 5.98
N ASN A 154 17.75 -1.78 6.11
CA ASN A 154 18.99 -1.42 5.43
C ASN A 154 20.21 -1.80 6.29
N ILE A 155 21.17 -2.50 5.70
CA ILE A 155 22.50 -2.68 6.30
C ILE A 155 23.48 -1.80 5.51
N PRO A 156 24.00 -0.73 6.11
CA PRO A 156 24.89 0.17 5.40
C PRO A 156 26.31 -0.39 5.31
N ARG A 157 26.94 -0.25 4.13
CA ARG A 157 28.41 -0.28 4.01
C ARG A 157 28.96 1.10 4.36
N PRO A 158 29.79 1.25 5.42
CA PRO A 158 30.44 2.51 5.71
C PRO A 158 31.28 2.99 4.53
N ARG A 159 31.33 4.32 4.31
CA ARG A 159 32.06 4.91 3.18
C ARG A 159 33.54 4.53 3.26
N GLY A 160 34.06 3.97 2.17
CA GLY A 160 35.47 3.53 2.09
C GLY A 160 35.79 2.23 2.82
N SER A 161 34.79 1.55 3.41
CA SER A 161 35.00 0.25 4.06
C SER A 161 35.31 -0.84 3.03
N THR A 162 36.42 -1.54 3.23
CA THR A 162 36.83 -2.74 2.49
C THR A 162 36.46 -4.04 3.22
N VAL A 163 35.78 -3.94 4.36
CA VAL A 163 35.32 -5.10 5.16
C VAL A 163 34.43 -6.00 4.30
N LEU A 164 34.60 -7.31 4.43
CA LEU A 164 33.81 -8.28 3.66
C LEU A 164 32.32 -8.13 3.95
N ALA A 165 31.48 -8.35 2.93
CA ALA A 165 30.03 -8.17 3.06
C ALA A 165 29.43 -9.01 4.19
N ASP A 166 29.86 -10.28 4.34
CA ASP A 166 29.34 -11.14 5.41
C ASP A 166 29.80 -10.67 6.80
N GLN A 167 31.00 -10.09 6.93
CA GLN A 167 31.46 -9.50 8.20
C GLN A 167 30.61 -8.28 8.60
N LEU A 168 30.26 -7.41 7.64
CA LEU A 168 29.35 -6.28 7.91
C LEU A 168 27.95 -6.75 8.32
N ARG A 169 27.42 -7.78 7.65
CA ARG A 169 26.14 -8.40 8.01
C ARG A 169 26.20 -8.99 9.42
N GLN A 170 27.24 -9.76 9.75
CA GLN A 170 27.42 -10.37 11.06
C GLN A 170 27.50 -9.32 12.17
N ALA A 171 28.26 -8.24 11.96
CA ALA A 171 28.33 -7.11 12.88
C ALA A 171 26.94 -6.48 13.08
N PHE A 172 26.22 -6.19 12.00
CA PHE A 172 24.85 -5.66 12.11
C PHE A 172 23.89 -6.61 12.85
N VAL A 173 24.00 -7.92 12.60
CA VAL A 173 23.17 -8.91 13.32
C VAL A 173 23.47 -8.90 14.81
N HIS A 174 24.75 -8.86 15.17
CA HIS A 174 25.20 -8.86 16.55
C HIS A 174 24.84 -7.55 17.26
N ASP A 175 25.27 -6.42 16.70
CA ASP A 175 25.25 -5.10 17.34
C ASP A 175 23.88 -4.41 17.26
N THR A 176 23.06 -4.77 16.27
CA THR A 176 21.77 -4.10 16.03
C THR A 176 20.62 -5.09 16.09
N TRP A 177 20.52 -6.02 15.12
CA TRP A 177 19.31 -6.84 14.91
C TRP A 177 18.87 -7.60 16.15
N ARG A 178 19.81 -8.28 16.83
CA ARG A 178 19.49 -9.07 18.03
C ARG A 178 19.07 -8.22 19.23
N HIS A 179 19.61 -7.01 19.35
CA HIS A 179 19.29 -6.10 20.45
C HIS A 179 17.92 -5.42 20.32
N LEU A 180 17.25 -5.56 19.17
CA LEU A 180 15.89 -5.04 18.97
C LEU A 180 14.82 -5.85 19.68
N TRP A 181 15.12 -7.11 20.02
CA TRP A 181 14.13 -8.10 20.39
C TRP A 181 14.49 -8.73 21.73
N ASP A 182 13.47 -9.04 22.54
CA ASP A 182 13.61 -9.95 23.66
C ASP A 182 13.98 -11.34 23.12
N PRO A 183 15.12 -11.94 23.54
CA PRO A 183 15.57 -13.23 23.05
C PRO A 183 14.64 -14.39 23.41
N ASP A 184 13.83 -14.25 24.45
CA ASP A 184 12.92 -15.29 24.94
C ASP A 184 11.57 -15.28 24.21
N ARG A 185 11.39 -14.38 23.24
CA ARG A 185 10.15 -14.21 22.47
C ARG A 185 10.40 -14.32 20.96
N PRO A 186 9.40 -14.76 20.18
CA PRO A 186 9.50 -14.76 18.73
C PRO A 186 9.75 -13.34 18.19
N ARG A 187 10.41 -13.27 17.03
CA ARG A 187 10.66 -12.04 16.28
C ARG A 187 10.34 -12.23 14.80
N PRO A 188 10.06 -11.16 14.03
CA PRO A 188 9.87 -11.25 12.59
C PRO A 188 11.09 -11.83 11.88
N ARG A 189 10.88 -12.46 10.71
CA ARG A 189 11.99 -12.85 9.82
C ARG A 189 12.61 -11.60 9.20
N GLY A 190 13.90 -11.36 9.45
CA GLY A 190 14.62 -10.20 8.93
C GLY A 190 15.24 -10.43 7.55
N TYR A 191 15.18 -9.43 6.67
CA TYR A 191 15.76 -9.44 5.32
C TYR A 191 16.46 -8.12 5.00
N PHE A 192 17.39 -8.14 4.04
CA PHE A 192 18.06 -6.95 3.51
C PHE A 192 18.48 -7.12 2.04
N ASP A 193 18.81 -6.01 1.36
CA ASP A 193 19.35 -6.00 -0.01
C ASP A 193 20.89 -6.16 0.03
N PRO A 194 21.45 -7.29 -0.44
CA PRO A 194 22.89 -7.54 -0.38
C PRO A 194 23.70 -6.59 -1.28
N ARG A 195 23.07 -5.93 -2.25
CA ARG A 195 23.72 -4.90 -3.09
C ARG A 195 24.16 -3.67 -2.28
N ALA A 196 23.62 -3.49 -1.07
CA ALA A 196 24.07 -2.47 -0.14
C ALA A 196 25.47 -2.75 0.44
N LEU A 197 25.92 -4.00 0.38
CA LEU A 197 27.22 -4.44 0.89
C LEU A 197 28.22 -4.78 -0.22
N ASP A 198 27.85 -4.61 -1.48
CA ASP A 198 28.73 -4.90 -2.62
C ASP A 198 29.93 -3.95 -2.66
N LEU A 199 31.15 -4.53 -2.73
CA LEU A 199 32.41 -3.80 -2.85
C LEU A 199 32.66 -3.28 -4.26
N ALA A 200 32.09 -3.93 -5.29
CA ALA A 200 32.33 -3.59 -6.69
C ALA A 200 31.56 -2.33 -7.15
N ARG A 201 30.73 -1.74 -6.29
CA ARG A 201 29.92 -0.57 -6.61
C ARG A 201 30.58 0.70 -6.10
N GLU A 202 30.78 1.67 -6.99
CA GLU A 202 31.18 3.04 -6.60
C GLU A 202 30.17 3.68 -5.63
N ARG A 203 28.88 3.33 -5.79
CA ARG A 203 27.79 3.76 -4.90
C ARG A 203 26.98 2.52 -4.45
N PRO A 204 27.07 2.15 -3.17
CA PRO A 204 26.25 1.08 -2.61
C PRO A 204 24.76 1.34 -2.82
N SER A 205 23.99 0.30 -3.08
CA SER A 205 22.53 0.42 -3.08
C SER A 205 22.04 0.75 -1.66
N VAL A 206 20.99 1.56 -1.57
CA VAL A 206 20.39 1.93 -0.28
C VAL A 206 18.94 1.52 -0.27
N PHE A 207 18.54 0.74 0.74
CA PHE A 207 17.15 0.36 0.92
C PHE A 207 16.40 1.47 1.69
N HIS A 208 15.64 2.31 0.99
CA HIS A 208 15.03 3.51 1.58
C HIS A 208 13.51 3.43 1.77
N VAL A 209 12.91 2.26 1.53
CA VAL A 209 11.45 2.07 1.61
C VAL A 209 11.02 1.99 3.07
N LYS A 210 10.01 2.79 3.46
CA LYS A 210 9.32 2.64 4.74
C LYS A 210 7.85 2.41 4.51
N CYS A 211 7.39 1.25 4.94
CA CYS A 211 5.99 0.92 4.95
C CYS A 211 5.69 -0.08 6.06
N CYS A 212 4.41 -0.13 6.42
CA CYS A 212 3.83 -1.17 7.25
C CYS A 212 2.69 -1.80 6.46
N VAL A 213 2.70 -3.12 6.31
CA VAL A 213 1.55 -3.89 5.84
C VAL A 213 1.06 -4.74 7.00
N ALA A 214 -0.22 -4.63 7.32
CA ALA A 214 -0.90 -5.46 8.30
C ALA A 214 -2.15 -6.01 7.63
N ASP A 215 -2.12 -7.28 7.23
CA ASP A 215 -3.19 -7.93 6.46
C ASP A 215 -3.55 -7.19 5.16
N ASP A 216 -4.67 -6.47 5.14
CA ASP A 216 -5.17 -5.66 4.03
C ASP A 216 -4.96 -4.14 4.23
N GLU A 217 -4.40 -3.73 5.37
CA GLU A 217 -3.98 -2.36 5.67
C GLU A 217 -2.56 -2.09 5.15
N LEU A 218 -2.34 -0.88 4.60
CA LEU A 218 -1.01 -0.42 4.16
C LEU A 218 -0.76 1.01 4.62
N LEU A 219 0.37 1.24 5.27
CA LEU A 219 0.94 2.56 5.48
C LEU A 219 2.21 2.70 4.63
N VAL A 220 2.28 3.75 3.82
CA VAL A 220 3.52 4.22 3.18
C VAL A 220 3.92 5.53 3.81
N THR A 221 5.16 5.66 4.28
CA THR A 221 5.60 6.83 5.05
C THR A 221 7.02 7.28 4.70
N SER A 222 7.32 8.56 4.91
CA SER A 222 8.69 9.08 4.93
C SER A 222 9.44 8.74 6.23
N ALA A 223 8.70 8.48 7.32
CA ALA A 223 9.24 8.28 8.66
C ALA A 223 10.05 6.98 8.76
N ASN A 224 11.22 7.05 9.41
CA ASN A 224 11.94 5.88 9.88
C ASN A 224 11.28 5.30 11.14
N LEU A 225 11.60 4.05 11.49
CA LEU A 225 11.33 3.49 12.81
C LEU A 225 12.36 3.95 13.85
N SER A 226 12.28 5.24 14.18
CA SER A 226 13.07 5.90 15.22
C SER A 226 12.20 6.92 15.95
N ASP A 227 12.42 7.11 17.25
CA ASP A 227 11.68 8.11 18.05
C ASP A 227 11.69 9.48 17.40
N SER A 228 12.85 9.96 16.94
CA SER A 228 12.95 11.26 16.27
C SER A 228 12.08 11.37 15.02
N ALA A 229 11.91 10.30 14.25
CA ALA A 229 11.04 10.34 13.07
C ALA A 229 9.56 10.30 13.44
N GLN A 230 9.21 9.59 14.51
CA GLN A 230 7.81 9.41 14.92
C GLN A 230 7.28 10.57 15.78
N LEU A 231 8.15 11.24 16.53
CA LEU A 231 7.77 12.23 17.56
C LEU A 231 8.30 13.64 17.27
N ASP A 232 9.51 13.78 16.73
CA ASP A 232 10.19 15.09 16.64
C ASP A 232 10.15 15.69 15.22
N ASN A 233 10.35 14.86 14.20
CA ASN A 233 10.44 15.28 12.80
C ASN A 233 9.05 15.51 12.18
N CYS A 234 9.03 16.37 11.16
CA CYS A 234 7.90 16.49 10.25
C CYS A 234 7.94 15.37 9.20
N GLU A 235 7.07 14.38 9.30
CA GLU A 235 6.99 13.26 8.37
C GLU A 235 5.58 13.13 7.81
N LEU A 236 5.47 12.73 6.54
CA LEU A 236 4.20 12.52 5.86
C LEU A 236 4.04 11.05 5.48
N GLY A 237 2.83 10.54 5.60
CA GLY A 237 2.45 9.22 5.12
C GLY A 237 1.08 9.20 4.48
N ILE A 238 0.83 8.10 3.79
CA ILE A 238 -0.45 7.74 3.22
C ILE A 238 -0.85 6.39 3.80
N HIS A 239 -1.98 6.37 4.48
CA HIS A 239 -2.61 5.18 5.00
C HIS A 239 -3.72 4.71 4.06
N PHE A 240 -3.70 3.44 3.71
CA PHE A 240 -4.74 2.76 2.98
C PHE A 240 -5.43 1.80 3.97
N PRO A 241 -6.60 2.18 4.52
CA PRO A 241 -7.32 1.36 5.49
C PRO A 241 -7.85 0.06 4.85
N PRO A 242 -8.37 -0.88 5.65
CA PRO A 242 -9.03 -2.08 5.14
C PRO A 242 -10.13 -1.66 4.15
N GLY A 243 -10.04 -2.15 2.92
CA GLY A 243 -11.05 -1.88 1.90
C GLY A 243 -12.07 -3.02 1.86
N GLN A 244 -13.29 -2.76 1.37
CA GLN A 244 -14.21 -3.82 0.94
C GLN A 244 -13.77 -4.46 -0.40
N SER A 245 -12.47 -4.39 -0.70
CA SER A 245 -11.91 -5.04 -1.89
C SER A 245 -12.02 -6.55 -1.73
N LEU A 246 -12.26 -7.25 -2.83
CA LEU A 246 -12.18 -8.71 -2.85
C LEU A 246 -10.79 -9.14 -2.32
N PRO A 247 -10.72 -10.21 -1.51
CA PRO A 247 -9.46 -10.75 -1.01
C PRO A 247 -8.45 -10.96 -2.16
N GLY A 248 -7.22 -10.47 -2.00
CA GLY A 248 -6.12 -10.69 -2.96
C GLY A 248 -5.89 -9.58 -3.99
N ASN A 249 -6.61 -8.45 -3.92
CA ASN A 249 -6.42 -7.31 -4.84
C ASN A 249 -6.30 -5.95 -4.13
N SER A 250 -5.91 -5.94 -2.85
CA SER A 250 -5.64 -4.71 -2.09
C SER A 250 -4.27 -4.12 -2.44
N ARG A 251 -4.04 -2.85 -2.08
CA ARG A 251 -2.69 -2.24 -2.18
C ARG A 251 -1.69 -2.93 -1.25
N ALA A 252 -2.14 -3.36 -0.08
CA ALA A 252 -1.39 -4.20 0.85
C ALA A 252 -0.95 -5.53 0.19
N ASP A 253 -1.86 -6.22 -0.53
CA ASP A 253 -1.52 -7.44 -1.30
C ASP A 253 -0.42 -7.18 -2.32
N ALA A 254 -0.54 -6.09 -3.08
CA ALA A 254 0.44 -5.76 -4.12
C ALA A 254 1.84 -5.52 -3.54
N VAL A 255 1.93 -4.81 -2.40
CA VAL A 255 3.19 -4.58 -1.68
C VAL A 255 3.73 -5.88 -1.11
N TRP A 256 2.89 -6.66 -0.41
CA TRP A 256 3.28 -7.95 0.14
C TRP A 256 3.85 -8.89 -0.92
N GLN A 257 3.11 -9.09 -2.02
CA GLN A 257 3.53 -9.94 -3.13
C GLN A 257 4.80 -9.43 -3.83
N HIS A 258 5.02 -8.11 -3.86
CA HIS A 258 6.25 -7.55 -4.39
C HIS A 258 7.46 -7.98 -3.54
N PHE A 259 7.39 -7.80 -2.22
CA PHE A 259 8.45 -8.24 -1.31
C PHE A 259 8.62 -9.76 -1.30
N ASP A 260 7.53 -10.51 -1.39
CA ASP A 260 7.56 -11.97 -1.50
C ASP A 260 8.34 -12.41 -2.74
N ARG A 261 8.07 -11.81 -3.91
CA ARG A 261 8.84 -12.06 -5.14
C ARG A 261 10.32 -11.68 -5.00
N LEU A 262 10.63 -10.59 -4.30
CA LEU A 262 12.03 -10.19 -4.05
C LEU A 262 12.77 -11.21 -3.18
N ILE A 263 12.08 -11.84 -2.24
CA ILE A 263 12.63 -12.87 -1.33
C ILE A 263 12.75 -14.22 -2.04
N GLN A 264 11.74 -14.62 -2.82
CA GLN A 264 11.63 -15.97 -3.38
C GLN A 264 12.26 -16.17 -4.76
N ARG A 265 12.50 -15.09 -5.53
CA ARG A 265 13.12 -15.21 -6.87
C ARG A 265 14.51 -15.85 -6.79
N GLN A 266 14.99 -16.41 -7.90
CA GLN A 266 16.34 -16.97 -7.99
C GLN A 266 17.20 -16.22 -9.03
N PRO A 267 18.36 -15.63 -8.62
CA PRO A 267 18.83 -15.46 -7.25
C PRO A 267 17.97 -14.43 -6.47
N PRO A 268 17.83 -14.59 -5.13
CA PRO A 268 17.03 -13.69 -4.30
C PRO A 268 17.53 -12.25 -4.36
N ALA A 269 16.60 -11.29 -4.42
CA ALA A 269 16.93 -9.86 -4.33
C ALA A 269 17.10 -9.41 -2.89
N LEU A 270 16.31 -9.98 -1.98
CA LEU A 270 16.38 -9.76 -0.55
C LEU A 270 16.74 -11.07 0.13
N VAL A 271 17.78 -11.06 0.96
CA VAL A 271 18.31 -12.26 1.62
C VAL A 271 18.05 -12.22 3.12
N PRO A 272 17.85 -13.36 3.78
CA PRO A 272 17.65 -13.41 5.23
C PRO A 272 18.85 -12.83 5.98
N ILE A 273 18.60 -11.96 6.96
CA ILE A 273 19.66 -11.24 7.68
C ILE A 273 20.51 -12.15 8.55
N GLU A 274 19.91 -13.20 9.10
CA GLU A 274 20.55 -14.13 10.04
C GLU A 274 21.22 -15.34 9.34
N GLN A 275 21.13 -15.42 8.01
CA GLN A 275 21.80 -16.48 7.23
C GLN A 275 23.08 -15.93 6.58
N PRO A 276 24.09 -16.78 6.34
CA PRO A 276 25.25 -16.41 5.54
C PRO A 276 24.83 -15.92 4.16
N LEU A 277 25.58 -14.97 3.61
CA LEU A 277 25.37 -14.57 2.21
C LEU A 277 25.59 -15.78 1.29
N PRO A 278 24.73 -16.00 0.28
CA PRO A 278 24.96 -17.05 -0.70
C PRO A 278 26.29 -16.79 -1.41
N GLU A 279 27.06 -17.85 -1.64
CA GLU A 279 28.28 -17.76 -2.45
C GLU A 279 27.88 -17.26 -3.84
N ILE A 280 28.36 -16.07 -4.19
CA ILE A 280 28.19 -15.52 -5.53
C ILE A 280 29.22 -16.24 -6.39
N GLY A 281 28.79 -17.27 -7.11
CA GLY A 281 29.58 -17.95 -8.13
C GLY A 281 29.91 -17.05 -9.32
#